data_AF-A0A3M1U707-F1
#
_entry.id   AF-A0A3M1U707-F1
#
_cell.length_a   1.000
_cell.length_b   1.000
_cell.length_c   1.000
_cell.angle_alpha   90.00
_cell.angle_beta   90.00
_cell.angle_gamma   90.00
#
_symmetry.space_group_name_H-M   'P 1'
#
loop_
_entity.id
_entity.type
_entity.pdbx_description
1 polymer ?
#
loop_
_entity_poly.entity_id
_entity_poly.type
_entity_poly.pdbx_seq_one_letter_code
_entity_poly.pdbx_strand_id
1 'polypeptide(L)'
;MKKTIVFVAMLISCSAFGAWIPVDAGGRVPMEPGATRSRDWTVFSFTVSRLPNRITDVNLRLDLVHSWVEDLQIILEAPDRSVVTLFDRLPGGPPRFDDFDDTVFDDEAPKAIQSASAPYAGAFRPKEALSRFDGRNPNGTWRLKIWDHYTGDYGWLYRQGDPRFETRRGPLSGTAIEISAVPEPLTWLALGGLAGMALRRRKTMR
;
A
#
# COMPACT_ATOMS: atom_id res chain seq x y z
N MET A 1 38.07 -31.91 14.12
CA MET A 1 36.65 -31.97 14.57
C MET A 1 35.87 -30.87 13.86
N LYS A 2 35.10 -31.18 12.82
CA LYS A 2 34.31 -30.21 12.05
C LYS A 2 32.98 -30.00 12.76
N LYS A 3 32.70 -28.77 13.20
CA LYS A 3 31.42 -28.40 13.84
C LYS A 3 30.38 -28.19 12.73
N THR A 4 29.47 -29.14 12.59
CA THR A 4 28.30 -29.02 11.72
C THR A 4 27.30 -28.07 12.39
N ILE A 5 27.12 -26.89 11.81
CA ILE A 5 26.07 -25.94 12.20
C ILE A 5 24.79 -26.43 11.51
N VAL A 6 23.87 -26.96 12.31
CA VAL A 6 22.51 -27.28 11.86
C VAL A 6 21.71 -25.98 11.87
N PHE A 7 21.42 -25.43 10.70
CA PHE A 7 20.42 -24.38 10.56
C PHE A 7 19.03 -24.99 10.77
N VAL A 8 18.48 -24.78 11.96
CA VAL A 8 17.05 -24.99 12.19
C VAL A 8 16.32 -23.89 11.41
N ALA A 9 15.75 -24.27 10.27
CA ALA A 9 14.81 -23.42 9.56
C ALA A 9 13.64 -23.12 10.50
N MET A 10 13.60 -21.88 11.00
CA MET A 10 12.46 -21.34 11.71
C MET A 10 11.32 -21.32 10.69
N LEU A 11 10.42 -22.30 10.79
CA LEU A 11 9.14 -22.28 10.10
C LEU A 11 8.50 -20.95 10.46
N ILE A 12 8.42 -20.05 9.49
CA ILE A 12 7.63 -18.82 9.60
C ILE A 12 6.21 -19.31 9.82
N SER A 13 5.80 -19.27 11.09
CA SER A 13 4.42 -19.48 11.50
C SER A 13 3.57 -18.58 10.62
N CYS A 14 2.64 -19.21 9.89
CA CYS A 14 1.60 -18.59 9.11
C CYS A 14 1.01 -17.40 9.86
N SER A 15 1.45 -16.19 9.52
CA SER A 15 0.86 -14.95 9.99
C SER A 15 -0.37 -14.71 9.14
N ALA A 16 -1.55 -14.74 9.75
CA ALA A 16 -2.84 -14.46 9.14
C ALA A 16 -3.04 -12.95 8.85
N PHE A 17 -1.98 -12.29 8.38
CA PHE A 17 -1.98 -10.93 7.84
C PHE A 17 -1.54 -11.05 6.38
N GLY A 18 -2.21 -10.35 5.48
CA GLY A 18 -1.77 -10.31 4.09
C GLY A 18 -0.35 -9.78 4.05
N ALA A 19 0.57 -10.46 3.38
CA ALA A 19 1.89 -9.88 3.17
C ALA A 19 1.74 -8.69 2.21
N TRP A 20 2.31 -7.54 2.55
CA TRP A 20 2.42 -6.42 1.62
C TRP A 20 3.24 -6.83 0.40
N ILE A 21 2.61 -6.79 -0.76
CA ILE A 21 3.21 -7.07 -2.07
C ILE A 21 3.65 -5.73 -2.65
N PRO A 22 4.97 -5.45 -2.74
CA PRO A 22 5.46 -4.18 -3.21
C PRO A 22 5.16 -3.99 -4.69
N VAL A 23 5.03 -2.74 -5.11
CA VAL A 23 5.00 -2.40 -6.53
C VAL A 23 6.28 -2.90 -7.23
N ASP A 24 6.12 -3.42 -8.45
CA ASP A 24 7.22 -4.03 -9.21
C ASP A 24 8.31 -2.98 -9.52
N ALA A 25 7.91 -1.72 -9.75
CA ALA A 25 8.79 -0.58 -9.98
C ALA A 25 8.13 0.74 -9.51
N GLY A 26 8.94 1.66 -8.98
CA GLY A 26 8.56 3.07 -8.82
C GLY A 26 8.86 3.86 -10.10
N GLY A 27 8.49 5.14 -10.14
CA GLY A 27 8.75 5.95 -11.34
C GLY A 27 8.06 7.32 -11.37
N ARG A 28 8.38 8.09 -12.41
CA ARG A 28 7.78 9.41 -12.65
C ARG A 28 6.27 9.31 -12.87
N VAL A 29 5.58 10.35 -12.43
CA VAL A 29 4.19 10.66 -12.75
C VAL A 29 4.19 12.09 -13.32
N PRO A 30 3.84 12.32 -14.59
CA PRO A 30 3.62 11.33 -15.65
C PRO A 30 4.92 10.60 -16.07
N MET A 31 4.80 9.40 -16.65
CA MET A 31 5.95 8.52 -16.97
C MET A 31 6.93 9.07 -18.04
N GLU A 32 6.43 9.90 -18.98
CA GLU A 32 7.24 10.42 -20.09
C GLU A 32 8.13 11.58 -19.61
N PRO A 33 9.48 11.47 -19.70
CA PRO A 33 10.38 12.52 -19.25
C PRO A 33 10.15 13.84 -20.01
N GLY A 34 9.86 14.91 -19.28
CA GLY A 34 9.56 16.22 -19.87
C GLY A 34 8.14 16.33 -20.46
N ALA A 35 7.33 15.28 -20.35
CA ALA A 35 5.90 15.43 -20.62
C ALA A 35 5.28 16.31 -19.57
N THR A 36 4.59 17.34 -20.05
CA THR A 36 3.86 18.24 -19.18
C THR A 36 2.50 17.66 -18.81
N ARG A 37 1.90 16.72 -19.56
CA ARG A 37 0.66 16.02 -19.18
C ARG A 37 0.75 14.52 -19.40
N SER A 38 -0.08 13.77 -18.68
CA SER A 38 -0.40 12.40 -19.05
C SER A 38 -1.21 12.40 -20.36
N ARG A 39 -0.67 11.75 -21.42
CA ARG A 39 -1.42 11.46 -22.65
C ARG A 39 -2.20 10.15 -22.58
N ASP A 40 -1.79 9.29 -21.65
CA ASP A 40 -2.40 8.04 -21.26
C ASP A 40 -2.16 7.83 -19.75
N TRP A 41 -2.73 6.79 -19.16
CA TRP A 41 -2.46 6.39 -17.78
C TRP A 41 -0.97 6.06 -17.59
N THR A 42 -0.37 6.59 -16.54
CA THR A 42 0.89 6.05 -16.00
C THR A 42 0.55 4.78 -15.23
N VAL A 43 1.16 3.64 -15.60
CA VAL A 43 0.79 2.33 -15.07
C VAL A 43 1.95 1.72 -14.28
N PHE A 44 1.66 1.37 -13.03
CA PHE A 44 2.53 0.57 -12.18
C PHE A 44 1.89 -0.78 -11.90
N SER A 45 2.69 -1.83 -11.81
CA SER A 45 2.18 -3.20 -11.66
C SER A 45 2.57 -3.80 -10.31
N PHE A 46 1.73 -4.70 -9.82
CA PHE A 46 2.06 -5.63 -8.75
C PHE A 46 1.90 -7.04 -9.28
N THR A 47 2.91 -7.88 -9.10
CA THR A 47 2.83 -9.29 -9.47
C THR A 47 2.36 -10.12 -8.27
N VAL A 48 1.10 -10.57 -8.31
CA VAL A 48 0.49 -11.39 -7.25
C VAL A 48 0.45 -12.84 -7.68
N SER A 49 0.95 -13.74 -6.84
CA SER A 49 0.91 -15.18 -7.10
C SER A 49 0.84 -15.98 -5.81
N ARG A 50 0.37 -17.23 -5.90
CA ARG A 50 0.33 -18.21 -4.81
C ARG A 50 -0.59 -17.82 -3.65
N LEU A 51 -1.57 -16.96 -3.89
CA LEU A 51 -2.67 -16.70 -2.96
C LEU A 51 -3.84 -17.65 -3.25
N PRO A 52 -4.73 -17.92 -2.28
CA PRO A 52 -5.98 -18.62 -2.56
C PRO A 52 -6.81 -17.88 -3.62
N ASN A 53 -7.66 -18.60 -4.35
CA ASN A 53 -8.40 -18.06 -5.51
C ASN A 53 -9.61 -17.17 -5.13
N ARG A 54 -9.65 -16.63 -3.91
CA ARG A 54 -10.76 -15.82 -3.42
C ARG A 54 -10.24 -14.70 -2.53
N ILE A 55 -10.49 -13.46 -2.94
CA ILE A 55 -10.27 -12.25 -2.15
C ILE A 55 -11.34 -12.14 -1.08
N THR A 56 -10.94 -11.69 0.10
CA THR A 56 -11.81 -11.32 1.21
C THR A 56 -11.57 -9.91 1.72
N ASP A 57 -10.40 -9.35 1.42
CA ASP A 57 -10.05 -7.97 1.75
C ASP A 57 -8.88 -7.50 0.85
N VAL A 58 -8.84 -6.20 0.54
CA VAL A 58 -7.76 -5.55 -0.21
C VAL A 58 -7.47 -4.19 0.40
N ASN A 59 -6.22 -3.97 0.79
CA ASN A 59 -5.71 -2.66 1.16
C ASN A 59 -4.61 -2.21 0.19
N LEU A 60 -4.49 -0.91 -0.05
CA LEU A 60 -3.40 -0.34 -0.85
C LEU A 60 -2.67 0.72 -0.05
N ARG A 61 -1.38 0.50 0.19
CA ARG A 61 -0.46 1.53 0.65
C ARG A 61 0.08 2.29 -0.54
N LEU A 62 -0.07 3.61 -0.53
CA LEU A 62 0.44 4.55 -1.50
C LEU A 62 1.52 5.43 -0.89
N ASP A 63 2.66 5.50 -1.57
CA ASP A 63 3.79 6.36 -1.24
C ASP A 63 4.16 7.12 -2.52
N LEU A 64 3.73 8.38 -2.61
CA LEU A 64 3.80 9.18 -3.83
C LEU A 64 3.94 10.67 -3.49
N VAL A 65 4.86 11.34 -4.16
CA VAL A 65 4.97 12.81 -4.17
C VAL A 65 4.46 13.33 -5.51
N HIS A 66 3.76 14.46 -5.51
CA HIS A 66 3.39 15.20 -6.73
C HIS A 66 3.40 16.70 -6.45
N SER A 67 3.62 17.54 -7.47
CA SER A 67 3.52 19.00 -7.31
C SER A 67 2.11 19.47 -6.98
N TRP A 68 1.09 18.71 -7.42
CA TRP A 68 -0.34 18.90 -7.13
C TRP A 68 -1.07 17.56 -7.14
N VAL A 69 -1.52 17.10 -5.98
CA VAL A 69 -2.22 15.80 -5.86
C VAL A 69 -3.71 15.89 -6.16
N GLU A 70 -4.28 17.10 -6.10
CA GLU A 70 -5.65 17.41 -6.53
C GLU A 70 -5.88 17.21 -8.03
N ASP A 71 -4.80 17.16 -8.82
CA ASP A 71 -4.88 16.97 -10.26
C ASP A 71 -4.86 15.47 -10.64
N LEU A 72 -4.55 14.62 -9.67
CA LEU A 72 -4.44 13.19 -9.88
C LEU A 72 -5.81 12.50 -9.84
N GLN A 73 -5.94 11.52 -10.71
CA GLN A 73 -6.91 10.45 -10.61
C GLN A 73 -6.16 9.13 -10.49
N ILE A 74 -6.50 8.32 -9.49
CA ILE A 74 -5.87 7.02 -9.28
C ILE A 74 -6.93 5.93 -9.22
N ILE A 75 -6.70 4.88 -10.00
CA ILE A 75 -7.51 3.68 -10.03
C ILE A 75 -6.65 2.44 -9.79
N LEU A 76 -7.24 1.42 -9.17
CA LEU A 76 -6.67 0.10 -9.03
C LEU A 76 -7.42 -0.86 -9.95
N GLU A 77 -6.69 -1.60 -10.79
CA GLU A 77 -7.23 -2.60 -11.72
C GLU A 77 -6.72 -3.99 -11.29
N ALA A 78 -7.65 -4.93 -11.08
CA ALA A 78 -7.36 -6.32 -10.74
C ALA A 78 -7.01 -7.16 -11.99
N PRO A 79 -6.47 -8.38 -11.84
CA PRO A 79 -6.11 -9.25 -12.95
C PRO A 79 -7.27 -9.59 -13.89
N ASP A 80 -8.49 -9.61 -13.37
CA ASP A 80 -9.72 -9.88 -14.13
C ASP A 80 -10.30 -8.62 -14.81
N ARG A 81 -9.55 -7.50 -14.80
CA ARG A 81 -9.93 -6.20 -15.36
C ARG A 81 -11.04 -5.46 -14.60
N SER A 82 -11.44 -5.92 -13.42
CA SER A 82 -12.23 -5.07 -12.54
C SER A 82 -11.42 -3.88 -12.05
N VAL A 83 -12.09 -2.74 -11.86
CA VAL A 83 -11.46 -1.46 -11.55
C VAL A 83 -12.15 -0.85 -10.34
N VAL A 84 -11.38 -0.22 -9.46
CA VAL A 84 -11.87 0.62 -8.36
C VAL A 84 -11.21 1.98 -8.47
N THR A 85 -12.01 3.04 -8.43
CA THR A 85 -11.48 4.41 -8.32
C THR A 85 -11.14 4.71 -6.87
N LEU A 86 -9.85 4.93 -6.58
CA LEU A 86 -9.40 5.29 -5.23
C LEU A 86 -9.77 6.73 -4.93
N PHE A 87 -9.46 7.63 -5.87
CA PHE A 87 -9.94 8.99 -5.89
C PHE A 87 -9.82 9.57 -7.30
N ASP A 88 -10.50 10.69 -7.49
CA ASP A 88 -10.52 11.45 -8.73
C ASP A 88 -10.58 12.90 -8.32
N ARG A 89 -9.43 13.58 -8.43
CA ARG A 89 -9.18 14.97 -8.10
C ARG A 89 -9.62 15.35 -6.68
N LEU A 90 -8.72 15.14 -5.73
CA LEU A 90 -8.95 15.48 -4.33
C LEU A 90 -9.14 17.00 -4.15
N PRO A 91 -9.86 17.45 -3.12
CA PRO A 91 -9.94 18.88 -2.82
C PRO A 91 -8.55 19.42 -2.45
N GLY A 92 -8.15 20.50 -3.12
CA GLY A 92 -6.81 21.08 -3.01
C GLY A 92 -6.78 22.56 -2.66
N GLY A 93 -5.56 23.05 -2.42
CA GLY A 93 -5.17 24.43 -2.12
C GLY A 93 -3.88 24.78 -2.87
N PRO A 94 -3.30 25.99 -2.75
CA PRO A 94 -2.16 26.42 -3.56
C PRO A 94 -0.93 25.46 -3.46
N PRO A 95 -0.05 25.43 -4.48
CA PRO A 95 0.87 24.33 -4.74
C PRO A 95 1.77 24.04 -3.56
N ARG A 96 1.82 22.77 -3.17
CA ARG A 96 2.78 22.21 -2.24
C ARG A 96 3.08 20.80 -2.77
N PHE A 97 4.32 20.34 -2.63
CA PHE A 97 4.67 18.94 -2.84
C PHE A 97 3.91 18.10 -1.80
N ASP A 98 2.64 17.90 -2.09
CA ASP A 98 1.65 17.33 -1.22
C ASP A 98 1.78 15.83 -1.38
N ASP A 99 2.09 15.18 -0.26
CA ASP A 99 2.53 13.79 -0.30
C ASP A 99 1.39 12.85 0.08
N PHE A 100 1.37 11.69 -0.57
CA PHE A 100 0.85 10.46 0.02
C PHE A 100 1.98 9.81 0.81
N ASP A 101 1.92 9.95 2.13
CA ASP A 101 2.95 9.55 3.07
C ASP A 101 2.49 8.29 3.82
N ASP A 102 2.80 7.11 3.28
CA ASP A 102 2.29 5.85 3.84
C ASP A 102 0.76 5.88 3.97
N THR A 103 0.09 6.41 2.93
CA THR A 103 -1.37 6.47 2.88
C THR A 103 -1.91 5.08 2.62
N VAL A 104 -2.83 4.61 3.45
CA VAL A 104 -3.51 3.32 3.26
C VAL A 104 -4.93 3.56 2.79
N PHE A 105 -5.29 3.02 1.63
CA PHE A 105 -6.66 2.90 1.19
C PHE A 105 -7.24 1.58 1.70
N ASP A 106 -8.33 1.70 2.44
CA ASP A 106 -9.04 0.65 3.18
C ASP A 106 -10.52 1.10 3.24
N ASP A 107 -11.49 0.31 2.77
CA ASP A 107 -12.89 0.74 2.74
C ASP A 107 -13.61 0.71 4.10
N GLU A 108 -13.03 0.06 5.09
CA GLU A 108 -13.42 0.06 6.49
C GLU A 108 -12.90 1.28 7.25
N ALA A 109 -11.96 2.04 6.67
CA ALA A 109 -11.42 3.24 7.29
C ALA A 109 -12.53 4.29 7.58
N PRO A 110 -12.49 4.96 8.75
CA PRO A 110 -13.58 5.83 9.19
C PRO A 110 -13.66 7.16 8.41
N LYS A 111 -12.55 7.63 7.83
CA LYS A 111 -12.45 8.92 7.16
C LYS A 111 -12.31 8.73 5.66
N ALA A 112 -13.17 9.37 4.86
CA ALA A 112 -13.05 9.37 3.41
C ALA A 112 -11.84 10.20 2.95
N ILE A 113 -11.13 9.75 1.92
CA ILE A 113 -10.01 10.51 1.35
C ILE A 113 -10.46 11.88 0.81
N GLN A 114 -11.68 11.99 0.28
CA GLN A 114 -12.22 13.26 -0.24
C GLN A 114 -12.51 14.31 0.84
N SER A 115 -12.54 13.93 2.13
CA SER A 115 -12.70 14.88 3.24
C SER A 115 -11.40 15.13 3.99
N ALA A 116 -10.28 14.59 3.49
CA ALA A 116 -8.95 14.84 4.00
C ALA A 116 -8.24 15.92 3.19
N SER A 117 -7.11 16.38 3.73
CA SER A 117 -6.22 17.35 3.10
C SER A 117 -4.80 16.81 3.21
N ALA A 118 -3.95 17.17 2.24
CA ALA A 118 -2.55 16.81 2.25
C ALA A 118 -1.78 17.43 3.45
N PRO A 119 -0.65 16.83 3.88
CA PRO A 119 -0.15 15.51 3.45
C PRO A 119 -1.10 14.40 3.91
N TYR A 120 -1.38 13.45 3.01
CA TYR A 120 -2.21 12.30 3.30
C TYR A 120 -1.35 11.27 4.03
N ALA A 121 -1.68 10.98 5.28
CA ALA A 121 -0.98 10.00 6.10
C ALA A 121 -1.99 9.20 6.93
N GLY A 122 -1.80 7.88 7.00
CA GLY A 122 -2.71 6.96 7.66
C GLY A 122 -3.78 6.37 6.73
N ALA A 123 -4.82 5.78 7.33
CA ALA A 123 -5.85 5.04 6.60
C ALA A 123 -7.04 5.93 6.19
N PHE A 124 -7.49 5.80 4.94
CA PHE A 124 -8.61 6.52 4.38
C PHE A 124 -9.48 5.63 3.50
N ARG A 125 -10.79 5.88 3.56
CA ARG A 125 -11.75 5.23 2.68
C ARG A 125 -11.65 5.80 1.26
N PRO A 126 -11.46 4.95 0.23
CA PRO A 126 -11.45 5.37 -1.17
C PRO A 126 -12.83 5.87 -1.65
N LYS A 127 -12.86 6.44 -2.86
CA LYS A 127 -14.09 6.89 -3.56
C LYS A 127 -15.05 5.73 -3.79
N GLU A 128 -14.52 4.62 -4.28
CA GLU A 128 -15.22 3.36 -4.49
C GLU A 128 -14.63 2.29 -3.57
N ALA A 129 -15.48 1.42 -3.01
CA ALA A 129 -15.10 0.40 -2.06
C ALA A 129 -14.17 -0.67 -2.68
N LEU A 130 -13.10 -1.08 -1.95
CA LEU A 130 -12.16 -2.10 -2.41
C LEU A 130 -12.76 -3.52 -2.31
N SER A 131 -13.74 -3.72 -1.42
CA SER A 131 -14.62 -4.91 -1.40
C SER A 131 -15.30 -5.24 -2.74
N ARG A 132 -15.28 -4.36 -3.75
CA ARG A 132 -15.63 -4.71 -5.15
C ARG A 132 -14.78 -5.86 -5.72
N PHE A 133 -13.60 -6.10 -5.15
CA PHE A 133 -12.72 -7.19 -5.52
C PHE A 133 -13.06 -8.52 -4.81
N ASP A 134 -13.91 -8.51 -3.80
CA ASP A 134 -14.24 -9.70 -3.02
C ASP A 134 -14.81 -10.83 -3.88
N GLY A 135 -14.42 -12.05 -3.52
CA GLY A 135 -14.84 -13.25 -4.26
C GLY A 135 -14.05 -13.53 -5.54
N ARG A 136 -13.23 -12.59 -6.03
CA ARG A 136 -12.43 -12.74 -7.26
C ARG A 136 -11.11 -13.46 -6.99
N ASN A 137 -10.45 -13.93 -8.05
CA ASN A 137 -9.12 -14.52 -7.97
C ASN A 137 -8.04 -13.41 -7.91
N PRO A 138 -7.22 -13.35 -6.86
CA PRO A 138 -6.19 -12.33 -6.73
C PRO A 138 -4.93 -12.57 -7.55
N ASN A 139 -4.71 -13.78 -8.07
CA ASN A 139 -3.47 -14.15 -8.73
C ASN A 139 -3.41 -13.56 -10.14
N GLY A 140 -2.30 -12.87 -10.44
CA GLY A 140 -2.03 -12.22 -11.72
C GLY A 140 -1.45 -10.83 -11.55
N THR A 141 -1.49 -10.06 -12.62
CA THR A 141 -0.99 -8.68 -12.62
C THR A 141 -2.08 -7.73 -12.17
N TRP A 142 -1.85 -7.07 -11.04
CA TRP A 142 -2.61 -5.89 -10.62
C TRP A 142 -1.96 -4.64 -11.18
N ARG A 143 -2.75 -3.61 -11.46
CA ARG A 143 -2.25 -2.35 -12.00
C ARG A 143 -2.77 -1.17 -11.20
N LEU A 144 -1.86 -0.39 -10.65
CA LEU A 144 -2.15 0.97 -10.20
C LEU A 144 -2.00 1.90 -11.39
N LYS A 145 -3.06 2.60 -11.75
CA LYS A 145 -3.05 3.53 -12.88
C LYS A 145 -3.28 4.93 -12.36
N ILE A 146 -2.39 5.84 -12.74
CA ILE A 146 -2.38 7.23 -12.33
C ILE A 146 -2.53 8.10 -13.57
N TRP A 147 -3.50 9.01 -13.52
CA TRP A 147 -3.71 10.03 -14.52
C TRP A 147 -3.50 11.40 -13.89
N ASP A 148 -2.63 12.20 -14.48
CA ASP A 148 -2.48 13.62 -14.15
C ASP A 148 -3.27 14.46 -15.16
N HIS A 149 -4.27 15.18 -14.67
CA HIS A 149 -5.20 15.96 -15.50
C HIS A 149 -4.64 17.31 -15.94
N TYR A 150 -3.60 17.82 -15.29
CA TYR A 150 -3.08 19.16 -15.56
C TYR A 150 -1.66 19.13 -16.08
N THR A 151 -1.29 20.22 -16.78
CA THR A 151 -0.02 20.28 -17.49
C THR A 151 1.03 21.05 -16.70
N GLY A 152 2.27 20.56 -16.68
CA GLY A 152 3.43 21.23 -16.07
C GLY A 152 3.83 20.64 -14.73
N ASP A 153 3.06 19.66 -14.26
CA ASP A 153 3.20 19.02 -12.98
C ASP A 153 3.98 17.72 -13.09
N TYR A 154 4.58 17.34 -11.97
CA TYR A 154 5.37 16.13 -11.91
C TYR A 154 5.44 15.58 -10.49
N GLY A 155 5.70 14.29 -10.43
CA GLY A 155 5.86 13.56 -9.19
C GLY A 155 6.59 12.25 -9.39
N TRP A 156 6.59 11.46 -8.32
CA TRP A 156 7.23 10.17 -8.27
C TRP A 156 6.43 9.21 -7.38
N LEU A 157 6.12 8.04 -7.91
CA LEU A 157 5.62 6.91 -7.13
C LEU A 157 6.80 6.11 -6.60
N TYR A 158 6.86 5.94 -5.29
CA TYR A 158 7.97 5.27 -4.64
C TYR A 158 7.73 3.76 -4.51
N ARG A 159 8.75 2.98 -4.87
CA ARG A 159 8.89 1.58 -4.49
C ARG A 159 9.68 1.46 -3.18
N GLN A 160 9.48 0.34 -2.47
CA GLN A 160 10.30 0.02 -1.30
C GLN A 160 11.80 0.03 -1.68
N GLY A 161 12.58 0.81 -0.94
CA GLY A 161 14.02 0.95 -1.15
C GLY A 161 14.44 2.05 -2.13
N ASP A 162 13.49 2.75 -2.76
CA ASP A 162 13.82 3.91 -3.58
C ASP A 162 14.46 5.04 -2.74
N PRO A 163 15.39 5.82 -3.31
CA PRO A 163 15.90 7.03 -2.65
C PRO A 163 14.81 8.11 -2.60
N ARG A 164 14.66 8.77 -1.46
CA ARG A 164 13.73 9.90 -1.28
C ARG A 164 14.31 11.18 -1.88
N PHE A 165 13.48 12.00 -2.53
CA PHE A 165 13.81 13.40 -2.82
C PHE A 165 13.38 14.28 -1.62
N GLU A 166 14.29 14.49 -0.65
CA GLU A 166 14.26 15.42 0.50
C GLU A 166 13.12 15.44 1.55
N THR A 167 13.53 15.65 2.82
CA THR A 167 12.77 15.99 4.08
C THR A 167 11.90 14.97 4.83
N ARG A 168 11.77 13.71 4.41
CA ARG A 168 10.96 12.72 5.16
C ARG A 168 11.80 12.01 6.25
N ARG A 169 11.33 11.94 7.51
CA ARG A 169 11.99 11.15 8.61
C ARG A 169 11.64 9.66 8.47
N GLY A 170 12.64 8.77 8.41
CA GLY A 170 12.45 7.30 8.44
C GLY A 170 12.68 6.57 7.10
N PRO A 171 12.60 5.23 7.06
CA PRO A 171 12.65 4.45 5.81
C PRO A 171 11.32 4.53 5.02
N LEU A 172 11.36 4.51 3.68
CA LEU A 172 10.15 4.36 2.86
C LEU A 172 9.56 2.95 3.05
N SER A 173 8.29 2.88 3.42
CA SER A 173 7.49 1.66 3.32
C SER A 173 7.25 1.30 1.84
N GLY A 174 7.12 2.33 0.98
CA GLY A 174 6.91 2.20 -0.46
C GLY A 174 5.48 1.75 -0.81
N THR A 175 5.08 2.00 -2.05
CA THR A 175 3.77 1.59 -2.56
C THR A 175 3.65 0.07 -2.61
N ALA A 176 2.59 -0.48 -2.02
CA ALA A 176 2.35 -1.91 -1.91
C ALA A 176 0.85 -2.21 -1.79
N ILE A 177 0.43 -3.39 -2.25
CA ILE A 177 -0.92 -3.91 -2.00
C ILE A 177 -0.88 -4.99 -0.93
N GLU A 178 -1.88 -5.03 -0.08
CA GLU A 178 -2.18 -6.15 0.79
C GLU A 178 -3.45 -6.82 0.27
N ILE A 179 -3.40 -8.14 0.10
CA ILE A 179 -4.55 -8.93 -0.31
C ILE A 179 -4.72 -10.04 0.70
N SER A 180 -5.88 -10.04 1.36
CA SER A 180 -6.27 -11.16 2.21
C SER A 180 -7.23 -12.09 1.48
N ALA A 181 -7.03 -13.38 1.72
CA ALA A 181 -7.98 -14.44 1.37
C ALA A 181 -8.65 -15.04 2.62
N VAL A 182 -8.36 -14.49 3.80
CA VAL A 182 -8.97 -14.84 5.07
C VAL A 182 -9.80 -13.63 5.50
N PRO A 183 -11.12 -13.77 5.72
CA PRO A 183 -11.93 -12.67 6.24
C PRO A 183 -11.28 -12.21 7.54
N GLU A 184 -11.00 -10.91 7.66
CA GLU A 184 -10.40 -10.40 8.88
C GLU A 184 -11.29 -10.84 10.06
N PRO A 185 -10.76 -11.55 11.08
CA PRO A 185 -11.46 -11.55 12.34
C PRO A 185 -11.58 -10.09 12.79
N LEU A 186 -12.72 -9.69 13.37
CA LEU A 186 -13.03 -8.33 13.85
C LEU A 186 -12.06 -7.80 14.93
N THR A 187 -10.75 -7.81 14.72
CA THR A 187 -9.72 -7.63 15.75
C THR A 187 -8.82 -6.43 15.47
N TRP A 188 -9.42 -5.24 15.42
CA TRP A 188 -8.72 -4.01 15.81
C TRP A 188 -8.53 -3.90 17.35
N LEU A 189 -8.98 -4.88 18.14
CA LEU A 189 -8.81 -4.90 19.61
C LEU A 189 -7.64 -5.75 20.14
N ALA A 190 -6.86 -6.45 19.32
CA ALA A 190 -5.89 -7.44 19.82
C ALA A 190 -4.39 -7.07 19.70
N LEU A 191 -4.02 -5.84 19.33
CA LEU A 191 -2.64 -5.34 19.45
C LEU A 191 -2.44 -4.32 20.58
N GLY A 192 -3.44 -4.17 21.45
CA GLY A 192 -3.39 -3.31 22.64
C GLY A 192 -2.99 -3.99 23.95
N GLY A 193 -2.62 -5.28 23.96
CA GLY A 193 -2.33 -5.95 25.23
C GLY A 193 -1.66 -7.30 25.10
N LEU A 194 -0.33 -7.33 25.24
CA LEU A 194 0.45 -8.29 26.04
C LEU A 194 1.95 -7.97 25.90
N ALA A 195 2.33 -6.76 26.31
CA ALA A 195 3.69 -6.53 26.78
C ALA A 195 3.82 -7.19 28.17
N GLY A 196 4.71 -8.17 28.28
CA GLY A 196 5.29 -8.58 29.56
C GLY A 196 4.67 -9.81 30.23
N MET A 197 5.11 -11.00 29.82
CA MET A 197 5.17 -12.14 30.74
C MET A 197 6.52 -12.87 30.59
N ALA A 198 7.56 -12.26 31.18
CA ALA A 198 8.84 -12.92 31.38
C ALA A 198 8.68 -14.03 32.42
N LEU A 199 8.75 -15.28 31.97
CA LEU A 199 8.70 -16.47 32.82
C LEU A 199 10.02 -16.60 33.62
N ARG A 200 10.09 -16.01 34.81
CA ARG A 200 11.21 -16.24 35.75
C ARG A 200 11.01 -17.60 36.44
N ARG A 201 11.64 -18.66 35.91
CA ARG A 201 11.72 -19.95 36.62
C ARG A 201 12.54 -19.78 37.90
N ARG A 202 11.89 -19.83 39.08
CA ARG A 202 12.56 -20.18 40.34
C ARG A 202 12.94 -21.66 40.29
N LYS A 203 14.21 -21.97 40.50
CA LYS A 203 14.65 -23.30 40.92
C LYS A 203 15.64 -23.11 42.06
N THR A 204 15.14 -23.17 43.29
CA THR A 204 15.94 -23.44 44.48
C THR A 204 15.25 -24.60 45.19
N MET A 205 15.96 -25.74 45.28
CA MET A 205 15.92 -26.71 46.38
C MET A 205 16.99 -27.77 46.13
N ARG A 206 18.15 -27.63 46.75
CA ARG A 206 18.59 -28.39 47.93
C ARG A 206 19.83 -27.70 48.52
#